data_AF-A0A6M4GVQ5-F1
#
_entry.id   AF-A0A6M4GVQ5-F1
#
_cell.length_a   1.000
_cell.length_b   1.000
_cell.length_c   1.000
_cell.angle_alpha   90.00
_cell.angle_beta   90.00
_cell.angle_gamma   90.00
#
_symmetry.space_group_name_H-M   'P 1'
#
loop_
_entity.id
_entity.type
_entity.pdbx_description
1 polymer ?
#
loop_
_entity_poly.entity_id
_entity_poly.type
_entity_poly.pdbx_seq_one_letter_code
_entity_poly.pdbx_strand_id
1 'polypeptide(L)'
;MTQRIDYMKQSPELFKKFVAFNMAVAEGIESSIADLVVIRASQLNACGFCLDMHVKQAKIHGEKELRLHHVAVWRESTLFAPRERAALAWTEILTKLPEQGVPDDIYERVRTQFSEKEITDLTYLVMCINAWNRINVAFKPVPGSADVAFGLDKAKFAA
;
A
#
# COMPACT_ATOMS: atom_id res chain seq x y z
N MET A 1 10.06 1.62 -19.99
CA MET A 1 8.97 0.61 -19.98
C MET A 1 7.83 1.13 -20.82
N THR A 2 7.08 0.27 -21.50
CA THR A 2 5.89 0.66 -22.28
C THR A 2 4.67 -0.01 -21.68
N GLN A 3 3.60 0.75 -21.47
CA GLN A 3 2.31 0.23 -21.01
C GLN A 3 1.77 -0.79 -22.01
N ARG A 4 1.27 -1.92 -21.50
CA ARG A 4 0.71 -3.01 -22.32
C ARG A 4 -0.74 -2.73 -22.69
N ILE A 5 -1.57 -2.37 -21.71
CA ILE A 5 -3.00 -2.07 -21.89
C ILE A 5 -3.35 -0.84 -21.05
N ASP A 6 -4.08 0.09 -21.66
CA ASP A 6 -4.75 1.17 -20.94
C ASP A 6 -6.08 0.67 -20.37
N TYR A 7 -6.02 0.01 -19.22
CA TYR A 7 -7.18 -0.59 -18.56
C TYR A 7 -8.22 0.46 -18.14
N MET A 8 -7.82 1.72 -17.91
CA MET A 8 -8.74 2.81 -17.60
C MET A 8 -9.61 3.12 -18.81
N LYS A 9 -9.01 3.16 -20.00
CA LYS A 9 -9.72 3.32 -21.27
C LYS A 9 -10.54 2.09 -21.67
N GLN A 10 -10.00 0.88 -21.44
CA GLN A 10 -10.68 -0.36 -21.82
C GLN A 10 -11.85 -0.73 -20.89
N SER A 11 -11.82 -0.30 -19.62
CA SER A 11 -12.85 -0.66 -18.63
C SER A 11 -13.15 0.50 -17.67
N PRO A 12 -13.67 1.63 -18.18
CA PRO A 12 -13.81 2.87 -17.42
C PRO A 12 -14.80 2.76 -16.25
N GLU A 13 -15.87 1.96 -16.38
CA GLU A 13 -16.83 1.75 -15.29
C GLU A 13 -16.21 1.00 -14.11
N LEU A 14 -15.49 -0.10 -14.39
CA LEU A 14 -14.79 -0.87 -13.36
C LEU A 14 -13.72 -0.03 -12.67
N PHE A 15 -12.94 0.74 -13.45
CA PHE A 15 -11.96 1.67 -12.90
C PHE A 15 -12.61 2.69 -11.96
N LYS A 16 -13.70 3.35 -12.38
CA LYS A 16 -14.43 4.33 -11.54
C LYS A 16 -14.94 3.72 -10.24
N LYS A 17 -15.54 2.53 -10.29
CA LYS A 17 -16.03 1.83 -9.09
C LYS A 17 -14.87 1.48 -8.15
N PHE A 18 -13.74 1.04 -8.70
CA PHE A 18 -12.58 0.71 -7.89
C PHE A 18 -11.91 1.94 -7.26
N VAL A 19 -11.90 3.08 -7.96
CA VAL A 19 -11.49 4.37 -7.38
C VAL A 19 -12.43 4.79 -6.24
N ALA A 20 -13.74 4.65 -6.42
CA ALA A 20 -14.70 4.95 -5.35
C ALA A 20 -14.51 4.05 -4.12
N PHE A 21 -14.24 2.76 -4.33
CA PHE A 21 -13.86 1.85 -3.25
C PHE A 21 -12.56 2.29 -2.56
N ASN A 22 -11.51 2.65 -3.32
CA ASN A 22 -10.26 3.17 -2.76
C ASN A 22 -10.48 4.43 -1.90
N MET A 23 -11.35 5.36 -2.33
CA MET A 23 -11.68 6.55 -1.55
C MET A 23 -12.40 6.22 -0.23
N ALA A 24 -13.34 5.28 -0.25
CA ALA A 24 -14.04 4.85 0.96
C ALA A 24 -13.11 4.18 1.98
N VAL A 25 -12.07 3.49 1.50
CA VAL A 25 -11.09 2.80 2.34
C VAL A 25 -10.07 3.76 2.96
N ALA A 26 -9.76 4.88 2.29
CA ALA A 26 -8.73 5.83 2.73
C ALA A 26 -9.03 6.52 4.08
N GLU A 27 -10.28 6.48 4.55
CA GLU A 27 -10.70 7.13 5.81
C GLU A 27 -10.69 6.18 7.02
N GLY A 28 -10.43 4.88 6.83
CA GLY A 28 -10.59 3.87 7.88
C GLY A 28 -9.38 3.66 8.79
N ILE A 29 -8.19 4.11 8.39
CA ILE A 29 -6.92 3.96 9.12
C ILE A 29 -6.11 5.25 9.04
N GLU A 30 -5.32 5.54 10.07
CA GLU A 30 -4.44 6.71 10.10
C GLU A 30 -3.51 6.75 8.89
N SER A 31 -3.40 7.92 8.25
CA SER A 31 -2.65 8.09 6.99
C SER A 31 -1.20 7.61 7.08
N SER A 32 -0.54 7.81 8.24
CA SER A 32 0.82 7.33 8.47
C SER A 32 0.95 5.81 8.40
N ILE A 33 0.00 5.05 8.95
CA ILE A 33 -0.03 3.58 8.84
C ILE A 33 -0.40 3.19 7.41
N ALA A 34 -1.38 3.87 6.81
CA ALA A 34 -1.82 3.56 5.47
C ALA A 34 -0.67 3.66 4.46
N ASP A 35 0.16 4.70 4.54
CA ASP A 35 1.34 4.89 3.71
C ASP A 35 2.32 3.69 3.81
N LEU A 36 2.61 3.23 5.02
CA LEU A 36 3.48 2.07 5.24
C LEU A 36 2.91 0.78 4.65
N VAL A 37 1.60 0.56 4.84
CA VAL A 37 0.87 -0.61 4.34
C VAL A 37 0.93 -0.67 2.81
N VAL A 38 0.60 0.43 2.13
CA VAL A 38 0.55 0.44 0.67
C VAL A 38 1.94 0.34 0.04
N ILE A 39 2.97 0.92 0.69
CA ILE A 39 4.37 0.74 0.29
C ILE A 39 4.78 -0.72 0.44
N ARG A 40 4.53 -1.34 1.60
CA ARG A 40 5.00 -2.70 1.88
C ARG A 40 4.34 -3.74 0.98
N ALA A 41 3.02 -3.64 0.76
CA ALA A 41 2.32 -4.52 -0.16
C ALA A 41 2.88 -4.39 -1.59
N SER A 42 3.15 -3.15 -2.04
CA SER A 42 3.70 -2.87 -3.37
C SER A 42 5.11 -3.42 -3.55
N GLN A 43 5.96 -3.37 -2.51
CA GLN A 43 7.27 -4.03 -2.50
C GLN A 43 7.14 -5.55 -2.68
N LEU A 44 6.27 -6.20 -1.88
CA LEU A 44 6.06 -7.65 -1.94
C LEU A 44 5.46 -8.15 -3.26
N ASN A 45 4.67 -7.31 -3.93
CA ASN A 45 4.09 -7.61 -5.22
C ASN A 45 4.93 -7.12 -6.41
N ALA A 46 6.08 -6.50 -6.16
CA ALA A 46 6.95 -5.92 -7.18
C ALA A 46 6.22 -4.95 -8.13
N CYS A 47 5.25 -4.17 -7.62
CA CYS A 47 4.56 -3.15 -8.41
C CYS A 47 5.38 -1.85 -8.43
N GLY A 48 6.25 -1.68 -9.44
CA GLY A 48 7.09 -0.48 -9.57
C GLY A 48 6.29 0.83 -9.67
N PHE A 49 5.15 0.83 -10.39
CA PHE A 49 4.27 2.00 -10.49
C PHE A 49 3.68 2.39 -9.14
N CYS A 50 3.16 1.41 -8.39
CA CYS A 50 2.53 1.63 -7.10
C CYS A 50 3.56 2.07 -6.06
N LEU A 51 4.73 1.43 -6.04
CA LEU A 51 5.81 1.78 -5.12
C LEU A 51 6.30 3.21 -5.33
N ASP A 52 6.54 3.60 -6.59
CA ASP A 52 6.94 4.97 -6.96
C ASP A 52 5.91 6.00 -6.50
N MET A 53 4.63 5.77 -6.80
CA MET A 53 3.53 6.64 -6.38
C MET A 53 3.44 6.79 -4.85
N HIS A 54 3.41 5.67 -4.13
CA HIS A 54 3.13 5.70 -2.70
C HIS A 54 4.31 6.19 -1.86
N VAL A 55 5.56 5.99 -2.31
CA VAL A 55 6.74 6.59 -1.67
C VAL A 55 6.72 8.12 -1.80
N LYS A 56 6.29 8.66 -2.95
CA LYS A 56 6.10 10.11 -3.14
C LYS A 56 4.97 10.66 -2.28
N GLN A 57 3.84 9.96 -2.20
CA GLN A 57 2.73 10.34 -1.32
C GLN A 57 3.15 10.37 0.15
N ALA A 58 3.77 9.30 0.65
CA ALA A 58 4.24 9.23 2.03
C ALA A 58 5.22 10.37 2.37
N LYS A 59 6.12 10.72 1.44
CA LYS A 59 7.01 11.87 1.60
C LYS A 59 6.25 13.20 1.68
N ILE A 60 5.25 13.40 0.82
CA ILE A 60 4.39 14.59 0.86
C ILE A 60 3.59 14.67 2.17
N HIS A 61 3.16 13.52 2.71
CA HIS A 61 2.51 13.41 4.01
C HIS A 61 3.47 13.60 5.21
N GLY A 62 4.78 13.72 4.97
CA GLY A 62 5.79 13.99 5.99
C GLY A 62 6.47 12.76 6.59
N GLU A 63 6.37 11.59 5.96
CA GLU A 63 7.13 10.42 6.39
C GLU A 63 8.64 10.63 6.20
N LYS A 64 9.43 10.07 7.12
CA LYS A 64 10.88 10.24 7.18
C LYS A 64 11.56 9.31 6.17
N GLU A 65 12.53 9.84 5.43
CA GLU A 65 13.31 9.11 4.42
C GLU A 65 13.85 7.76 4.93
N LEU A 66 14.51 7.77 6.10
CA LEU A 66 15.08 6.55 6.66
C LEU A 66 14.02 5.48 6.93
N ARG A 67 12.82 5.88 7.36
CA ARG A 67 11.71 4.95 7.57
C ARG A 67 11.22 4.36 6.26
N LEU A 68 11.09 5.16 5.18
CA LEU A 68 10.72 4.67 3.84
C LEU A 68 11.67 3.56 3.36
N HIS A 69 12.98 3.74 3.56
CA HIS A 69 13.98 2.71 3.25
C HIS A 69 13.86 1.48 4.15
N HIS A 70 13.58 1.68 5.45
CA HIS A 70 13.48 0.60 6.42
C HIS A 70 12.17 -0.20 6.33
N VAL A 71 11.13 0.26 5.63
CA VAL A 71 9.85 -0.49 5.48
C VAL A 71 10.09 -1.90 4.97
N ALA A 72 11.05 -2.10 4.06
CA ALA A 72 11.35 -3.42 3.51
C ALA A 72 11.93 -4.41 4.55
N VAL A 73 12.55 -3.88 5.61
CA VAL A 73 13.28 -4.61 6.65
C VAL A 73 12.74 -4.26 8.04
N TRP A 74 11.45 -3.90 8.12
CA TRP A 74 10.84 -3.30 9.30
C TRP A 74 10.97 -4.13 10.58
N ARG A 75 11.09 -5.47 10.46
CA ARG A 75 11.26 -6.40 11.58
C ARG A 75 12.53 -6.13 12.38
N GLU A 76 13.61 -5.77 11.69
CA GLU A 76 14.91 -5.45 12.27
C GLU A 76 15.07 -3.95 12.59
N SER A 77 14.13 -3.12 12.14
CA SER A 77 14.16 -1.67 12.38
C SER A 77 13.49 -1.32 13.71
N THR A 78 14.18 -0.54 14.53
CA THR A 78 13.64 0.02 15.79
C THR A 78 12.77 1.26 15.57
N LEU A 79 12.62 1.72 14.32
CA LEU A 79 11.94 2.97 13.97
C LEU A 79 10.40 2.87 13.95
N PHE A 80 9.85 1.65 14.02
CA PHE A 80 8.41 1.41 13.88
C PHE A 80 7.75 1.07 15.21
N ALA A 81 6.64 1.75 15.51
CA ALA A 81 5.85 1.53 16.72
C ALA A 81 5.14 0.17 16.71
N PRO A 82 4.74 -0.39 17.88
CA PRO A 82 4.04 -1.67 17.96
C PRO A 82 2.81 -1.78 17.05
N ARG A 83 1.99 -0.72 16.98
CA ARG A 83 0.82 -0.63 16.09
C ARG A 83 1.19 -0.69 14.61
N GLU A 84 2.23 0.03 14.19
CA GLU A 84 2.76 -0.02 12.81
C GLU A 84 3.30 -1.41 12.46
N ARG A 85 4.02 -2.05 13.40
CA ARG A 85 4.54 -3.41 13.26
C ARG A 85 3.41 -4.44 13.11
N ALA A 86 2.31 -4.27 13.85
CA ALA A 86 1.12 -5.10 13.68
C ALA A 86 0.47 -4.89 12.30
N ALA A 87 0.32 -3.65 11.84
CA ALA A 87 -0.21 -3.37 10.50
C ALA A 87 0.68 -3.94 9.38
N LEU A 88 2.00 -3.83 9.51
CA LEU A 88 2.94 -4.40 8.56
C LEU A 88 2.89 -5.94 8.57
N ALA A 89 2.79 -6.58 9.74
CA ALA A 89 2.60 -8.04 9.83
C ALA A 89 1.31 -8.49 9.13
N TRP A 90 0.21 -7.77 9.37
CA TRP A 90 -1.08 -8.03 8.72
C TRP A 90 -1.00 -7.83 7.20
N THR A 91 -0.28 -6.80 6.76
CA THR A 91 -0.05 -6.51 5.34
C THR A 91 0.71 -7.63 4.66
N GLU A 92 1.79 -8.14 5.27
CA GLU A 92 2.60 -9.20 4.68
C GLU A 92 1.80 -10.50 4.54
N ILE A 93 1.10 -10.93 5.60
CA ILE A 93 0.35 -12.21 5.60
C ILE A 93 -0.82 -12.20 4.62
N LEU A 94 -1.52 -11.06 4.47
CA LEU A 94 -2.63 -10.95 3.51
C LEU A 94 -2.16 -10.66 2.08
N THR A 95 -0.96 -10.10 1.90
CA THR A 95 -0.38 -9.91 0.56
C THR A 95 0.13 -11.23 -0.01
N LYS A 96 0.74 -12.07 0.82
CA LYS A 96 1.18 -13.43 0.49
C LYS A 96 0.47 -14.43 1.41
N LEU A 97 -0.81 -14.67 1.11
CA LEU A 97 -1.64 -15.61 1.86
C LEU A 97 -1.00 -17.01 1.87
N PRO A 98 -0.71 -17.59 3.04
CA PRO A 98 -0.26 -18.97 3.14
C PRO A 98 -1.44 -19.92 2.89
N GLU A 99 -1.13 -21.19 2.61
CA GLU A 99 -2.14 -22.21 2.27
C GLU A 99 -3.21 -22.40 3.37
N GLN A 100 -2.80 -22.29 4.65
CA GLN A 100 -3.68 -22.48 5.81
C GLN A 100 -4.40 -21.19 6.24
N GLY A 101 -4.24 -20.08 5.49
CA GLY A 101 -4.78 -18.79 5.88
C GLY A 101 -4.01 -18.12 7.02
N VAL A 102 -4.60 -17.09 7.61
CA VAL A 102 -3.94 -16.26 8.62
C VAL A 102 -3.73 -17.07 9.92
N PRO A 103 -2.48 -17.22 10.41
CA PRO A 103 -2.22 -17.88 11.69
C PRO A 103 -2.83 -17.13 12.89
N ASP A 104 -3.35 -17.86 13.88
CA ASP A 104 -3.98 -17.30 15.07
C ASP A 104 -3.05 -16.36 15.85
N ASP A 105 -1.75 -16.67 15.94
CA ASP A 105 -0.79 -15.84 16.67
C ASP A 105 -0.57 -14.46 16.01
N ILE A 106 -0.68 -14.40 14.68
CA ILE A 106 -0.65 -13.13 13.93
C ILE A 106 -1.96 -12.37 14.15
N TYR A 107 -3.10 -13.05 14.06
CA TYR A 107 -4.42 -12.44 14.32
C TYR A 107 -4.48 -11.82 15.72
N GLU A 108 -4.13 -12.59 16.74
CA GLU A 108 -4.15 -12.14 18.14
C GLU A 108 -3.18 -10.96 18.37
N ARG A 109 -1.98 -11.02 17.79
CA ARG A 109 -1.03 -9.90 17.86
C ARG A 109 -1.62 -8.61 17.30
N VAL A 110 -2.29 -8.67 16.15
CA VAL A 110 -2.93 -7.50 15.53
C VAL A 110 -4.11 -7.01 16.36
N ARG A 111 -4.93 -7.92 16.90
CA ARG A 111 -6.03 -7.61 17.83
C ARG A 111 -5.60 -6.86 19.09
N THR A 112 -4.37 -7.03 19.56
CA THR A 112 -3.85 -6.23 20.69
C THR A 112 -3.62 -4.75 20.35
N GLN A 113 -3.46 -4.42 19.06
CA GLN A 113 -3.12 -3.06 18.61
C GLN A 113 -4.29 -2.34 17.93
N PHE A 114 -5.28 -3.08 17.42
CA PHE A 114 -6.40 -2.55 16.64
C PHE A 114 -7.74 -3.14 17.11
N SER A 115 -8.76 -2.29 17.14
CA SER A 115 -10.16 -2.69 17.30
C SER A 115 -10.66 -3.51 16.11
N GLU A 116 -11.79 -4.20 16.27
CA GLU A 116 -12.38 -5.01 15.19
C GLU A 116 -12.71 -4.17 13.94
N LYS A 117 -13.21 -2.95 14.14
CA LYS A 117 -13.45 -2.00 13.04
C LYS A 117 -12.15 -1.64 12.33
N GLU A 118 -11.11 -1.26 13.07
CA GLU A 118 -9.84 -0.89 12.46
C GLU A 118 -9.17 -2.06 11.73
N ILE A 119 -9.24 -3.29 12.27
CA ILE A 119 -8.70 -4.47 11.55
C ILE A 119 -9.48 -4.70 10.26
N THR A 120 -10.80 -4.51 10.28
CA THR A 120 -11.64 -4.61 9.09
C THR A 120 -11.22 -3.57 8.05
N ASP A 121 -11.06 -2.31 8.45
CA ASP A 121 -10.65 -1.21 7.57
C ASP A 121 -9.23 -1.42 7.02
N LEU A 122 -8.28 -1.84 7.88
CA LEU A 122 -6.92 -2.21 7.49
C LEU A 122 -6.93 -3.37 6.48
N THR A 123 -7.81 -4.35 6.66
CA THR A 123 -7.95 -5.48 5.73
C THR A 123 -8.43 -5.00 4.36
N TYR A 124 -9.43 -4.11 4.31
CA TYR A 124 -9.87 -3.50 3.06
C TYR A 124 -8.77 -2.66 2.40
N LEU A 125 -7.93 -1.97 3.17
CA LEU A 125 -6.76 -1.27 2.65
C LEU A 125 -5.76 -2.23 2.00
N VAL A 126 -5.41 -3.33 2.67
CA VAL A 126 -4.52 -4.35 2.13
C VAL A 126 -5.11 -4.98 0.86
N MET A 127 -6.41 -5.28 0.84
CA MET A 127 -7.11 -5.78 -0.35
C MET A 127 -7.04 -4.78 -1.51
N CYS A 128 -7.31 -3.50 -1.23
CA CYS A 128 -7.31 -2.44 -2.22
C CYS A 128 -5.93 -2.30 -2.89
N ILE A 129 -4.86 -2.17 -2.12
CA ILE A 129 -3.51 -2.06 -2.70
C ILE A 129 -3.11 -3.34 -3.44
N ASN A 130 -3.51 -4.52 -2.95
CA ASN A 130 -3.24 -5.78 -3.64
C ASN A 130 -3.93 -5.86 -5.02
N ALA A 131 -5.14 -5.31 -5.16
CA ALA A 131 -5.83 -5.22 -6.43
C ALA A 131 -5.16 -4.18 -7.36
N TRP A 132 -4.77 -3.01 -6.87
CA TRP A 132 -3.98 -2.03 -7.64
C TRP A 132 -2.63 -2.60 -8.12
N ASN A 133 -1.95 -3.35 -7.26
CA ASN A 133 -0.69 -4.01 -7.63
C ASN A 133 -0.91 -5.02 -8.77
N ARG A 134 -1.97 -5.84 -8.70
CA ARG A 134 -2.27 -6.85 -9.73
C ARG A 134 -2.49 -6.21 -11.10
N ILE A 135 -3.32 -5.18 -11.18
CA ILE A 135 -3.64 -4.51 -12.45
C ILE A 135 -2.41 -3.80 -13.04
N ASN A 136 -1.62 -3.14 -12.20
CA ASN A 136 -0.44 -2.40 -12.65
C ASN A 136 0.74 -3.33 -13.00
N VAL A 137 0.92 -4.45 -12.30
CA VAL A 137 1.92 -5.46 -12.70
C VAL A 137 1.54 -6.12 -14.03
N ALA A 138 0.25 -6.42 -14.23
CA ALA A 138 -0.24 -7.01 -15.48
C ALA A 138 0.00 -6.07 -16.68
N PHE A 139 -0.36 -4.79 -16.53
CA PHE A 139 -0.43 -3.84 -17.64
C PHE A 139 0.72 -2.84 -17.73
N LYS A 140 1.64 -2.85 -16.76
CA LYS A 140 2.92 -2.11 -16.76
C LYS A 140 2.80 -0.61 -17.11
N PRO A 141 1.90 0.18 -16.48
CA PRO A 141 1.98 1.63 -16.61
C PRO A 141 3.36 2.11 -16.15
N VAL A 142 3.82 3.22 -16.73
CA VAL A 142 5.18 3.72 -16.51
C VAL A 142 5.24 4.41 -15.14
N PRO A 143 6.11 4.01 -14.21
CA PRO A 143 6.31 4.73 -12.95
C PRO A 143 6.58 6.22 -13.21
N GLY A 144 6.04 7.11 -12.38
CA GLY A 144 6.09 8.56 -12.58
C GLY A 144 5.15 9.14 -13.63
N SER A 145 4.51 8.32 -14.49
CA SER A 145 3.65 8.84 -15.57
C SER A 145 2.39 9.56 -15.08
N ALA A 146 2.05 9.42 -13.80
CA ALA A 146 0.90 10.05 -13.18
C ALA A 146 1.27 11.17 -12.19
N ASP A 147 2.57 11.50 -12.06
CA ASP A 147 3.04 12.41 -11.01
C ASP A 147 2.37 13.78 -11.07
N VAL A 148 2.35 14.40 -12.24
CA VAL A 148 1.73 15.72 -12.43
C VAL A 148 0.23 15.69 -12.11
N ALA A 149 -0.46 14.64 -12.56
CA ALA A 149 -1.90 14.49 -12.35
C ALA A 149 -2.27 14.35 -10.86
N PHE A 150 -1.38 13.76 -10.06
CA PHE A 150 -1.57 13.56 -8.62
C PHE A 150 -0.74 14.52 -7.75
N GLY A 151 -0.06 15.52 -8.34
CA GLY A 151 0.79 16.48 -7.63
C GLY A 151 1.99 15.84 -6.90
N LEU A 152 2.47 14.69 -7.38
CA LEU A 152 3.58 13.93 -6.79
C LEU A 152 4.95 14.49 -7.19
N ASP A 153 5.00 15.39 -8.16
CA ASP A 153 6.17 16.19 -8.54
C ASP A 153 6.68 17.07 -7.37
N LYS A 154 5.82 17.33 -6.37
CA LYS A 154 6.18 17.99 -5.12
C LYS A 154 7.06 17.13 -4.20
N ALA A 155 7.09 15.80 -4.41
CA ALA A 155 7.96 14.91 -3.67
C ALA A 155 9.41 15.09 -4.15
N LYS A 156 10.14 16.01 -3.52
CA LYS A 156 11.53 16.34 -3.86
C LYS A 156 12.50 15.23 -3.44
N PHE A 157 12.54 14.11 -4.15
CA PHE A 157 13.66 13.17 -4.05
C PHE A 157 14.90 13.78 -4.71
N ALA A 158 16.07 13.59 -4.12
CA ALA A 158 17.32 13.94 -4.78
C ALA A 158 17.44 13.05 -6.04
N ALA A 159 17.72 13.70 -7.17
CA ALA A 159 17.97 13.02 -8.44
C ALA A 159 19.33 12.29 -8.41
#